data_AF-A0AAD7EU72-F1
#
_entry.id   AF-A0AAD7EU72-F1
#
_cell.length_a   1.000
_cell.length_b   1.000
_cell.length_c   1.000
_cell.angle_alpha   90.00
_cell.angle_beta   90.00
_cell.angle_gamma   90.00
#
_symmetry.space_group_name_H-M   'P 1'
#
loop_
_entity.id
_entity.type
_entity.pdbx_description
1 polymer ?
#
loop_
_entity_poly.entity_id
_entity_poly.type
_entity_poly.pdbx_seq_one_letter_code
_entity_poly.pdbx_strand_id
1 'polypeptide(L)'
;MQNRECQAAHWPVHKMHCKPIQLSPQKLELHFTVNKSTKSITFLEDIPVLFCQCDAPRELTSRWVSNLVDTHEEEVLVQSPGRCTYCPNPAVALKTALAIVLHDNPPTVLVSGQRLCSRNRNSSCALMAEAIVQEGINSPDFPGEVYQA
;
A
#
# COMPACT_ATOMS: atom_id res chain seq x y z
N MET A 1 17.36 -1.16 -3.30
CA MET A 1 16.04 -1.76 -2.98
C MET A 1 15.22 -0.70 -2.25
N GLN A 2 14.14 -0.19 -2.86
CA GLN A 2 13.23 0.71 -2.15
C GLN A 2 12.34 -0.13 -1.22
N ASN A 3 12.36 0.20 0.07
CA ASN A 3 11.60 -0.46 1.12
C ASN A 3 10.13 -0.01 1.07
N ARG A 4 9.17 -0.88 1.44
CA ARG A 4 7.74 -0.55 1.57
C ARG A 4 7.52 0.68 2.46
N GLU A 5 8.35 0.81 3.51
CA GLU A 5 8.36 2.01 4.36
C GLU A 5 8.68 3.29 3.55
N CYS A 6 9.53 3.22 2.52
CA CYS A 6 9.79 4.36 1.62
C CYS A 6 8.56 4.71 0.78
N GLN A 7 7.79 3.72 0.31
CA GLN A 7 6.55 3.95 -0.44
C GLN A 7 5.42 4.50 0.44
N ALA A 8 5.41 4.18 1.74
CA ALA A 8 4.48 4.74 2.72
C ALA A 8 4.92 6.14 3.23
N ALA A 9 6.14 6.57 2.88
CA ALA A 9 6.76 7.82 3.29
C ALA A 9 6.13 9.08 2.66
N HIS A 10 5.12 8.94 1.81
CA HIS A 10 4.47 10.06 1.13
C HIS A 10 3.29 10.65 1.92
N TRP A 11 2.77 9.92 2.91
CA TRP A 11 1.73 10.37 3.83
C TRP A 11 1.96 11.77 4.48
N PRO A 12 3.15 12.09 5.01
CA PRO A 12 3.39 13.32 5.76
C PRO A 12 3.77 14.52 4.88
N VAL A 13 4.31 14.33 3.67
CA VAL A 13 4.68 15.43 2.76
C VAL A 13 3.43 16.19 2.30
N HIS A 14 2.30 15.50 2.13
CA HIS A 14 1.04 16.11 1.72
C HIS A 14 0.24 16.72 2.88
N LYS A 15 0.60 16.44 4.16
CA LYS A 15 -0.01 17.11 5.33
C LYS A 15 0.20 18.61 5.36
N MET A 16 1.23 19.13 4.66
CA MET A 16 1.47 20.57 4.53
C MET A 16 0.32 21.33 3.84
N HIS A 17 -0.58 20.61 3.15
CA HIS A 17 -1.74 21.19 2.47
C HIS A 17 -3.02 21.11 3.32
N CYS A 18 -2.97 20.43 4.47
CA CYS A 18 -4.09 20.34 5.40
C CYS A 18 -4.12 21.60 6.27
N LYS A 19 -5.24 22.32 6.25
CA LYS A 19 -5.56 23.35 7.27
C LYS A 19 -5.45 22.74 8.67
N PRO A 20 -5.24 23.53 9.74
CA PRO A 20 -5.27 23.00 11.10
C PRO A 20 -6.67 22.42 11.38
N ILE A 21 -6.82 21.10 11.21
CA ILE A 21 -8.09 20.39 11.35
C ILE A 21 -8.22 19.93 12.81
N GLN A 22 -9.45 20.06 13.32
CA GLN A 22 -9.90 19.50 14.59
C GLN A 22 -9.41 18.06 14.80
N LEU A 23 -8.96 17.76 16.02
CA LEU A 23 -8.51 16.45 16.48
C LEU A 23 -9.69 15.44 16.63
N SER A 24 -10.54 15.31 15.61
CA SER A 24 -11.53 14.23 15.55
C SER A 24 -10.91 12.99 14.90
N PRO A 25 -11.35 11.77 15.28
CA PRO A 25 -10.93 10.54 14.59
C PRO A 25 -11.23 10.68 13.09
N GLN A 26 -10.18 10.60 12.27
CA GLN A 26 -10.32 10.58 10.82
C GLN A 26 -10.32 9.12 10.36
N LYS A 27 -11.01 8.83 9.26
CA LYS A 27 -10.99 7.51 8.65
C LYS A 27 -9.93 7.45 7.55
N LEU A 28 -9.39 6.27 7.31
CA LEU A 28 -8.52 5.94 6.20
C LEU A 28 -9.17 4.82 5.40
N GLU A 29 -9.25 4.99 4.08
CA GLU A 29 -9.66 3.91 3.18
C GLU A 29 -8.44 3.18 2.63
N LEU A 30 -8.44 1.85 2.69
CA LEU A 30 -7.45 1.00 2.02
C LEU A 30 -8.14 0.24 0.90
N HIS A 31 -7.76 0.50 -0.34
CA HIS A 31 -8.33 -0.16 -1.51
C HIS A 31 -7.33 -1.15 -2.10
N PHE A 32 -7.57 -2.44 -1.87
CA PHE A 32 -6.76 -3.51 -2.40
C PHE A 32 -7.23 -3.96 -3.78
N THR A 33 -6.32 -3.95 -4.75
CA THR A 33 -6.55 -4.49 -6.09
C THR A 33 -5.57 -5.62 -6.36
N VAL A 34 -6.08 -6.82 -6.67
CA VAL A 34 -5.24 -8.02 -6.86
C VAL A 34 -5.13 -8.39 -8.34
N ASN A 35 -3.91 -8.57 -8.86
CA ASN A 35 -3.63 -9.04 -10.24
C ASN A 35 -4.39 -8.27 -11.35
N LYS A 36 -4.45 -6.93 -11.27
CA LYS A 36 -5.20 -6.06 -12.20
C LYS A 36 -6.72 -6.34 -12.26
N SER A 37 -7.29 -6.91 -11.19
CA SER A 37 -8.74 -7.08 -11.08
C SER A 37 -9.45 -5.71 -11.12
N THR A 38 -10.64 -5.66 -11.70
CA THR A 38 -11.52 -4.49 -11.60
C THR A 38 -12.24 -4.42 -10.26
N LYS A 39 -12.22 -5.49 -9.46
CA LYS A 39 -12.82 -5.55 -8.14
C LYS A 39 -11.77 -5.21 -7.08
N SER A 40 -12.00 -4.12 -6.37
CA SER A 40 -11.23 -3.77 -5.17
C SER A 40 -11.87 -4.40 -3.92
N ILE A 41 -11.03 -4.66 -2.92
CA ILE A 41 -11.45 -4.96 -1.54
C ILE A 41 -11.10 -3.73 -0.70
N THR A 42 -12.10 -3.15 -0.04
CA THR A 42 -11.93 -1.90 0.68
C THR A 42 -12.03 -2.13 2.18
N PHE A 43 -11.08 -1.60 2.93
CA PHE A 43 -11.09 -1.55 4.40
C PHE A 43 -11.19 -0.09 4.85
N LEU A 44 -11.94 0.16 5.92
CA LEU A 44 -12.10 1.48 6.51
C LEU A 44 -11.52 1.47 7.92
N GLU A 45 -10.45 2.22 8.13
CA GLU A 45 -9.63 2.17 9.33
C GLU A 45 -9.67 3.48 10.09
N ASP A 46 -9.60 3.41 11.42
CA ASP A 46 -9.45 4.59 12.25
C ASP A 46 -8.00 5.06 12.25
N ILE A 47 -7.78 6.33 11.87
CA ILE A 47 -6.47 6.97 11.97
C ILE A 47 -6.24 7.33 13.44
N PRO A 48 -5.19 6.79 14.09
CA PRO A 48 -4.80 7.23 15.42
C PRO A 48 -4.64 8.74 15.49
N VAL A 49 -5.20 9.38 16.52
CA VAL A 49 -5.19 10.85 16.69
C VAL A 49 -3.78 11.44 16.58
N LEU A 50 -2.78 10.70 17.07
CA LEU A 50 -1.36 11.09 17.00
C LEU A 50 -0.83 11.22 15.56
N PHE A 51 -1.47 10.60 14.57
CA PHE A 51 -1.14 10.69 13.15
C PHE A 51 -1.99 11.72 12.40
N CYS A 52 -3.06 12.24 13.01
CA CYS A 52 -3.88 13.32 12.45
C CYS A 52 -3.22 14.70 12.58
N GLN A 53 -2.10 14.81 13.30
CA GLN A 53 -1.35 16.05 13.48
C GLN A 53 -0.52 16.38 12.22
N CYS A 54 -0.42 17.66 11.88
CA CYS A 54 0.35 18.14 10.73
C CYS A 54 1.84 17.81 10.84
N ASP A 55 2.38 17.80 12.05
CA ASP A 55 3.78 17.55 12.39
C ASP A 55 4.06 16.09 12.82
N ALA A 56 3.08 15.18 12.69
CA ALA A 56 3.30 13.80 13.11
C ALA A 56 4.49 13.19 12.33
N PRO A 57 5.44 12.53 13.02
CA PRO A 57 6.69 12.09 12.41
C PRO A 57 6.46 11.17 11.21
N ARG A 58 7.23 11.42 10.15
CA ARG A 58 7.05 10.74 8.86
C ARG A 58 7.20 9.24 9.00
N GLU A 59 8.31 8.84 9.58
CA GLU A 59 8.72 7.45 9.76
C GLU A 59 7.66 6.66 10.54
N LEU A 60 7.02 7.29 11.54
CA LEU A 60 5.97 6.66 12.34
C LEU A 60 4.69 6.44 11.52
N THR A 61 4.24 7.46 10.79
CA THR A 61 3.05 7.33 9.93
C THR A 61 3.23 6.28 8.84
N SER A 62 4.42 6.23 8.23
CA SER A 62 4.75 5.28 7.16
C SER A 62 4.83 3.84 7.66
N ARG A 63 5.41 3.64 8.84
CA ARG A 63 5.46 2.33 9.49
C ARG A 63 4.05 1.88 9.87
N TRP A 64 3.21 2.79 10.40
CA TRP A 64 1.82 2.47 10.71
C TRP A 64 1.04 2.03 9.47
N VAL A 65 1.09 2.79 8.37
CA VAL A 65 0.44 2.38 7.10
C VAL A 65 0.98 1.05 6.60
N SER A 66 2.29 0.82 6.66
CA SER A 66 2.89 -0.45 6.22
C SER A 66 2.36 -1.64 7.02
N ASN A 67 2.34 -1.53 8.35
CA ASN A 67 1.83 -2.56 9.25
C ASN A 67 0.32 -2.81 9.06
N LEU A 68 -0.44 -1.74 8.80
CA LEU A 68 -1.88 -1.84 8.55
C LEU A 68 -2.15 -2.64 7.28
N VAL A 69 -1.39 -2.38 6.21
CA VAL A 69 -1.53 -3.13 4.97
C VAL A 69 -1.06 -4.59 5.16
N ASP A 70 0.05 -4.84 5.88
CA ASP A 70 0.50 -6.20 6.22
C ASP A 70 -0.59 -7.01 6.94
N THR A 71 -1.35 -6.36 7.84
CA THR A 71 -2.45 -6.98 8.59
C THR A 71 -3.56 -7.44 7.64
N HIS A 72 -3.91 -6.61 6.66
CA HIS A 72 -5.02 -6.88 5.73
C HIS A 72 -4.65 -7.79 4.55
N GLU A 73 -3.37 -8.03 4.27
CA GLU A 73 -2.95 -8.90 3.16
C GLU A 73 -3.47 -10.34 3.30
N GLU A 74 -3.49 -10.88 4.51
CA GLU A 74 -3.98 -12.22 4.76
C GLU A 74 -5.49 -12.31 4.52
N GLU A 75 -6.25 -11.31 4.98
CA GLU A 75 -7.69 -11.22 4.73
C GLU A 75 -8.00 -11.11 3.24
N VAL A 76 -7.24 -10.31 2.50
CA VAL A 76 -7.38 -10.15 1.04
C VAL A 76 -7.12 -11.45 0.31
N LEU A 77 -6.13 -12.25 0.74
CA LEU A 77 -5.87 -13.58 0.16
C LEU A 77 -7.03 -14.55 0.38
N VAL A 78 -7.66 -14.50 1.57
CA VAL A 78 -8.82 -15.33 1.89
C VAL A 78 -10.04 -14.92 1.06
N GLN A 79 -10.30 -13.61 0.94
CA GLN A 79 -11.43 -13.08 0.16
C GLN A 79 -11.22 -13.18 -1.36
N SER A 80 -9.97 -13.28 -1.81
CA SER A 80 -9.58 -13.30 -3.21
C SER A 80 -8.63 -14.47 -3.49
N PRO A 81 -9.09 -15.73 -3.30
CA PRO A 81 -8.26 -16.90 -3.52
C PRO A 81 -7.86 -17.01 -4.98
N GLY A 82 -6.69 -17.60 -5.23
CA GLY A 82 -6.21 -17.75 -6.60
C GLY A 82 -4.86 -18.45 -6.67
N ARG A 83 -4.31 -18.47 -7.88
CA ARG A 83 -2.97 -18.98 -8.14
C ARG A 83 -1.96 -17.84 -8.14
N CYS A 84 -0.70 -18.21 -7.96
CA CYS A 84 0.41 -17.29 -8.19
C CYS A 84 0.32 -16.69 -9.59
N THR A 85 0.65 -15.42 -9.71
CA THR A 85 0.64 -14.71 -11.00
C THR A 85 1.66 -15.27 -11.99
N TYR A 86 2.72 -15.89 -11.47
CA TYR A 86 3.91 -16.28 -12.23
C TYR A 86 4.10 -17.79 -12.40
N CYS A 87 3.29 -18.61 -11.74
CA CYS A 87 3.40 -20.06 -11.81
C CYS A 87 2.04 -20.71 -11.49
N PRO A 88 1.83 -22.01 -11.80
CA PRO A 88 0.54 -22.65 -11.60
C PRO A 88 0.20 -22.97 -10.13
N ASN A 89 1.12 -22.73 -9.19
CA ASN A 89 0.94 -23.07 -7.78
C ASN A 89 -0.10 -22.17 -7.09
N PRO A 90 -0.79 -22.66 -6.04
CA PRO A 90 -1.67 -21.85 -5.22
C PRO A 90 -0.95 -20.63 -4.63
N ALA A 91 -1.69 -19.51 -4.52
CA ALA A 91 -1.17 -18.32 -3.85
C ALA A 91 -1.24 -18.46 -2.33
N VAL A 92 -0.19 -18.05 -1.63
CA VAL A 92 -0.09 -18.07 -0.16
C VAL A 92 0.40 -16.73 0.41
N ALA A 93 0.70 -15.76 -0.46
CA ALA A 93 1.21 -14.45 -0.11
C ALA A 93 0.80 -13.42 -1.17
N LEU A 94 0.81 -12.14 -0.78
CA LEU A 94 0.73 -11.01 -1.70
C LEU A 94 2.07 -10.28 -1.69
N LYS A 95 2.55 -9.89 -2.88
CA LYS A 95 3.53 -8.82 -3.01
C LYS A 95 2.75 -7.55 -3.30
N THR A 96 2.70 -6.65 -2.35
CA THR A 96 1.99 -5.38 -2.49
C THR A 96 2.92 -4.25 -2.86
N ALA A 97 2.37 -3.29 -3.61
CA ALA A 97 2.93 -1.99 -3.87
C ALA A 97 1.90 -0.94 -3.44
N LEU A 98 2.36 0.12 -2.80
CA LEU A 98 1.50 1.17 -2.25
C LEU A 98 1.55 2.42 -3.12
N ALA A 99 0.38 3.00 -3.37
CA ALA A 99 0.23 4.37 -3.87
C ALA A 99 -0.76 5.07 -2.94
N ILE A 100 -0.39 6.24 -2.43
CA ILE A 100 -1.23 6.97 -1.46
C ILE A 100 -1.87 8.16 -2.17
N VAL A 101 -3.20 8.23 -2.16
CA VAL A 101 -4.01 9.30 -2.73
C VAL A 101 -4.69 10.06 -1.59
N LEU A 102 -4.12 11.21 -1.22
CA LEU A 102 -4.48 11.96 0.01
C LEU A 102 -5.41 13.14 -0.23
N HIS A 103 -5.86 13.35 -1.46
CA HIS A 103 -6.76 14.45 -1.82
C HIS A 103 -8.25 14.11 -1.65
N ASP A 104 -8.57 12.84 -1.40
CA ASP A 104 -9.92 12.41 -1.08
C ASP A 104 -10.25 12.57 0.41
N ASN A 105 -11.53 12.70 0.72
CA ASN A 105 -12.07 12.69 2.07
C ASN A 105 -13.08 11.53 2.20
N PRO A 106 -12.72 10.42 2.86
CA PRO A 106 -11.49 10.20 3.64
C PRO A 106 -10.23 10.01 2.77
N PRO A 107 -9.02 10.22 3.33
CA PRO A 107 -7.77 9.89 2.65
C PRO A 107 -7.73 8.40 2.27
N THR A 108 -7.13 8.11 1.11
CA THR A 108 -7.17 6.78 0.50
C THR A 108 -5.75 6.24 0.24
N VAL A 109 -5.52 4.98 0.60
CA VAL A 109 -4.33 4.21 0.25
C VAL A 109 -4.73 3.16 -0.79
N LEU A 110 -4.19 3.27 -2.00
CA LEU A 110 -4.33 2.28 -3.04
C LEU A 110 -3.24 1.21 -2.87
N VAL A 111 -3.66 -0.03 -2.72
CA VAL A 111 -2.78 -1.18 -2.53
C VAL A 111 -2.89 -2.11 -3.73
N SER A 112 -1.86 -2.13 -4.57
CA SER A 112 -1.79 -3.07 -5.68
C SER A 112 -1.08 -4.34 -5.23
N GLY A 113 -1.81 -5.46 -5.17
CA GLY A 113 -1.29 -6.76 -4.75
C GLY A 113 -1.09 -7.72 -5.92
N GLN A 114 0.01 -8.46 -5.89
CA GLN A 114 0.26 -9.57 -6.80
C GLN A 114 0.34 -10.88 -6.03
N ARG A 115 -0.42 -11.89 -6.46
CA ARG A 115 -0.44 -13.20 -5.80
C ARG A 115 0.87 -13.96 -6.01
N LEU A 116 1.45 -14.45 -4.91
CA LEU A 116 2.67 -15.25 -4.91
C LEU A 116 2.45 -16.64 -4.31
N CYS A 117 3.17 -17.62 -4.86
CA CYS A 117 3.20 -19.00 -4.36
C CYS A 117 4.08 -19.21 -3.13
N SER A 118 4.79 -18.18 -2.67
CA SER A 118 5.68 -18.26 -1.51
C SER A 118 5.80 -16.91 -0.81
N ARG A 119 5.94 -16.95 0.52
CA ARG A 119 6.36 -15.80 1.34
C ARG A 119 7.86 -15.50 1.22
N ASN A 120 8.64 -16.43 0.64
CA ASN A 120 10.07 -16.24 0.44
C ASN A 120 10.32 -15.16 -0.62
N ARG A 121 10.89 -14.03 -0.19
CA ARG A 121 11.23 -12.88 -1.03
C ARG A 121 12.30 -13.18 -2.08
N ASN A 122 13.09 -14.25 -1.88
CA ASN A 122 14.12 -14.68 -2.83
C ASN A 122 13.61 -15.74 -3.82
N SER A 123 12.32 -16.09 -3.80
CA SER A 123 11.75 -16.98 -4.80
C SER A 123 11.70 -16.31 -6.17
N SER A 124 11.81 -17.09 -7.25
CA SER A 124 11.73 -16.58 -8.63
C SER A 124 10.46 -15.76 -8.88
N CYS A 125 9.32 -16.20 -8.34
CA CYS A 125 8.05 -15.48 -8.43
C CYS A 125 8.09 -14.13 -7.70
N ALA A 126 8.73 -14.06 -6.52
CA ALA A 126 8.86 -12.81 -5.78
C ALA A 126 9.80 -11.81 -6.48
N LEU A 127 10.89 -12.30 -7.06
CA LEU A 127 11.83 -11.47 -7.83
C LEU A 127 11.19 -10.91 -9.11
N MET A 128 10.40 -11.72 -9.83
CA MET A 128 9.63 -11.24 -10.99
C MET A 128 8.59 -10.19 -10.59
N ALA A 129 7.87 -10.42 -9.49
CA ALA A 129 6.92 -9.46 -8.96
C ALA A 129 7.59 -8.13 -8.59
N GLU A 130 8.75 -8.19 -7.94
CA GLU A 130 9.52 -7.01 -7.58
C GLU A 130 9.98 -6.22 -8.80
N ALA A 131 10.46 -6.89 -9.85
CA ALA A 131 10.83 -6.23 -11.11
C ALA A 131 9.65 -5.48 -11.73
N ILE A 132 8.46 -6.10 -11.81
CA ILE A 132 7.26 -5.46 -12.37
C ILE A 132 6.78 -4.30 -11.51
N VAL A 133 6.81 -4.45 -10.18
CA VAL A 133 6.47 -3.35 -9.26
C VAL A 133 7.43 -2.18 -9.47
N GLN A 134 8.73 -2.44 -9.54
CA GLN A 134 9.73 -1.40 -9.71
C GLN A 134 9.59 -0.72 -11.08
N GLU A 135 9.29 -1.47 -12.14
CA GLU A 135 9.00 -0.92 -13.47
C GLU A 135 7.76 -0.01 -13.45
N GLY A 136 6.68 -0.46 -12.80
CA GLY A 136 5.44 0.33 -12.69
C GLY A 136 5.62 1.62 -11.89
N ILE A 137 6.43 1.58 -10.82
CA ILE A 137 6.81 2.77 -10.04
C ILE A 137 7.65 3.71 -10.91
N ASN A 138 8.62 3.19 -11.66
CA ASN A 138 9.46 4.01 -12.53
C ASN A 138 8.74 4.53 -13.80
N SER A 139 7.47 4.15 -14.02
CA SER A 139 6.70 4.58 -15.19
C SER A 139 6.33 6.07 -15.09
N PRO A 140 6.43 6.84 -16.18
CA PRO A 140 5.98 8.23 -16.21
C PRO A 140 4.47 8.39 -15.98
N ASP A 141 3.69 7.32 -16.17
CA ASP A 141 2.24 7.29 -15.97
C ASP A 141 1.83 6.86 -14.55
N PHE A 142 2.77 6.68 -13.62
CA PHE A 142 2.45 6.30 -12.25
C PHE A 142 1.65 7.44 -11.58
N PRO A 143 0.45 7.19 -11.01
CA PRO A 143 -0.42 8.24 -10.47
C PRO A 143 0.06 8.85 -9.14
N GLY A 144 1.36 8.74 -8.83
CA GLY A 144 1.99 9.28 -7.63
C GLY A 144 3.41 9.79 -7.93
N GLU A 145 3.95 10.66 -7.08
CA GLU A 145 5.32 11.16 -7.25
C GLU A 145 6.35 10.12 -6.77
N VAL A 146 7.26 9.72 -7.66
CA VAL A 146 8.35 8.79 -7.34
C VAL A 146 9.60 9.58 -6.97
N TYR A 147 9.84 9.72 -5.66
CA TYR A 147 11.05 10.36 -5.16
C TYR A 147 12.19 9.34 -5.08
N GLN A 148 13.22 9.57 -5.88
CA GLN A 148 14.49 8.88 -5.73
C GLN A 148 15.19 9.46 -4.49
N ALA A 149 15.52 8.60 -3.52
CA ALA A 149 16.35 8.96 -2.37
C ALA A 149 17.80 9.16 -2.81
#